data_AF-A0A381KQP5-F1
#
_entry.id   AF-A0A381KQP5-F1
#
_cell.length_a   1.000
_cell.length_b   1.000
_cell.length_c   1.000
_cell.angle_alpha   90.00
_cell.angle_beta   90.00
_cell.angle_gamma   90.00
#
_symmetry.space_group_name_H-M   'P 1'
#
loop_
_entity.id
_entity.type
_entity.pdbx_description
1 polymer ?
#
loop_
_entity_poly.entity_id
_entity_poly.type
_entity_poly.pdbx_seq_one_letter_code
_entity_poly.pdbx_strand_id
1 'polypeptide(L)'
;MHKEIISTIIEIHPDELLIEAGFNPREAFIGDKCYTLEPVKSTIVAIKLAYKEGRSVELIKVVKHNNKYFVRQGHCRTMALKQAMKEGADIKKFKVMLITGLCDGEEYLENIDGNQRNALNPVSQGFALQRALTLGYSVEELAQRYQRSITTIRNTLKIMEMPEPLLVLLSFNRIKKTLAIEIMLRYENDHNKVMEHLRSVFPDIDSLATAEVLTISETKHSNSVVSRPTKSNEKSITTPNDDLVAENQEAEPVKEKDAKLTRKSLGIRVLSKKKTERLKSSFLKITNEIKQAEPCDETVVELQVDKKFVSHFEHVSKEHCSENGDGLCLKLSENQLRLLANLLSNEHVALFLTKEQVTEVTEIQQMLAS
;
A
#
# COMPACT_ATOMS: atom_id res chain seq x y z
N MET A 1 36.69 12.33 -3.54
CA MET A 1 37.41 11.03 -3.35
C MET A 1 36.35 9.96 -3.14
N HIS A 2 36.08 9.12 -4.15
CA HIS A 2 35.30 7.91 -3.92
C HIS A 2 36.18 6.96 -3.10
N LYS A 3 35.78 6.66 -1.86
CA LYS A 3 36.44 5.63 -1.07
C LYS A 3 36.11 4.29 -1.72
N GLU A 4 37.12 3.44 -1.90
CA GLU A 4 36.93 2.08 -2.38
C GLU A 4 36.10 1.31 -1.34
N ILE A 5 35.06 0.61 -1.80
CA ILE A 5 34.22 -0.23 -0.93
C ILE A 5 34.94 -1.55 -0.71
N ILE A 6 35.33 -1.84 0.52
CA ILE A 6 36.08 -3.04 0.88
C ILE A 6 35.23 -3.88 1.83
N SER A 7 35.13 -5.17 1.56
CA SER A 7 34.47 -6.14 2.44
C SER A 7 35.50 -7.10 3.03
N THR A 8 35.52 -7.24 4.36
CA THR A 8 36.45 -8.13 5.07
C THR A 8 35.72 -8.94 6.13
N ILE A 9 36.11 -10.20 6.30
CA ILE A 9 35.55 -11.06 7.35
C ILE A 9 36.35 -10.84 8.63
N ILE A 10 35.67 -10.52 9.72
CA ILE A 10 36.26 -10.36 11.06
C ILE A 10 35.47 -11.15 12.09
N GLU A 11 36.08 -11.42 13.24
CA GLU A 11 35.40 -12.02 14.40
C GLU A 11 35.17 -10.97 15.47
N ILE A 12 33.93 -10.88 15.97
CA ILE A 12 33.53 -9.94 17.02
C ILE A 12 32.79 -10.65 18.14
N HIS A 13 32.76 -10.03 19.32
CA HIS A 13 31.86 -10.46 20.39
C HIS A 13 30.41 -10.03 20.06
N PRO A 14 29.38 -10.85 20.36
CA PRO A 14 27.98 -10.47 20.10
C PRO A 14 27.55 -9.13 20.71
N ASP A 15 28.09 -8.75 21.87
CA ASP A 15 27.76 -7.49 22.55
C ASP A 15 28.29 -6.24 21.83
N GLU A 16 29.25 -6.40 20.90
CA GLU A 16 29.75 -5.29 20.07
C GLU A 16 28.81 -4.97 18.90
N LEU A 17 27.84 -5.87 18.64
CA LEU A 17 26.89 -5.76 17.53
C LEU A 17 25.62 -5.00 17.96
N LEU A 18 25.33 -3.92 17.25
CA LEU A 18 24.18 -3.05 17.51
C LEU A 18 23.27 -2.95 16.29
N ILE A 19 21.97 -2.85 16.57
CA ILE A 19 20.96 -2.45 15.59
C ILE A 19 20.66 -0.99 15.84
N GLU A 20 20.75 -0.18 14.79
CA GLU A 20 20.37 1.22 14.83
C GLU A 20 18.84 1.35 14.80
N ALA A 21 18.26 2.08 15.76
CA ALA A 21 16.81 2.21 15.88
C ALA A 21 16.20 2.88 14.63
N GLY A 22 15.14 2.29 14.09
CA GLY A 22 14.46 2.80 12.88
C GLY A 22 15.24 2.56 11.57
N PHE A 23 16.39 1.89 11.62
CA PHE A 23 17.17 1.57 10.43
C PHE A 23 16.54 0.45 9.61
N ASN A 24 15.89 -0.52 10.26
CA ASN A 24 15.22 -1.63 9.59
C ASN A 24 13.84 -1.20 9.07
N PRO A 25 13.60 -1.20 7.74
CA PRO A 25 12.32 -0.75 7.17
C PRO A 25 11.13 -1.66 7.56
N ARG A 26 11.37 -2.86 8.09
CA ARG A 26 10.30 -3.74 8.60
C ARG A 26 9.63 -3.21 9.86
N GLU A 27 10.35 -2.42 10.64
CA GLU A 27 9.86 -1.83 11.88
C GLU A 27 8.95 -0.61 11.62
N ALA A 28 8.88 -0.13 10.37
CA ALA A 28 8.02 0.99 10.00
C ALA A 28 6.56 0.72 10.40
N PHE A 29 6.00 1.62 11.22
CA PHE A 29 4.63 1.59 11.76
C PHE A 29 4.28 0.44 12.70
N ILE A 30 5.15 -0.57 12.90
CA ILE A 30 4.81 -1.72 13.75
C ILE A 30 5.93 -2.09 14.75
N GLY A 31 7.07 -1.41 14.69
CA GLY A 31 8.24 -1.65 15.53
C GLY A 31 8.67 -3.12 15.55
N ASP A 32 9.07 -3.58 16.73
CA ASP A 32 9.55 -4.95 16.97
C ASP A 32 8.51 -6.03 16.67
N LYS A 33 7.21 -5.68 16.57
CA LYS A 33 6.17 -6.65 16.23
C LYS A 33 6.44 -7.30 14.86
N CYS A 34 7.21 -6.65 13.96
CA CYS A 34 7.59 -7.25 12.68
C CYS A 34 8.29 -8.60 12.81
N TYR A 35 9.02 -8.83 13.92
CA TYR A 35 9.72 -10.09 14.18
C TYR A 35 8.81 -11.23 14.63
N THR A 36 7.55 -10.92 14.96
CA THR A 36 6.51 -11.89 15.33
C THR A 36 5.67 -12.34 14.13
N LEU A 37 5.80 -11.68 12.98
CA LEU A 37 5.01 -11.95 11.78
C LEU A 37 5.66 -13.00 10.89
N GLU A 38 4.86 -13.83 10.23
CA GLU A 38 5.36 -14.75 9.20
C GLU A 38 5.64 -14.01 7.88
N PRO A 39 6.70 -14.37 7.13
CA PRO A 39 7.64 -15.47 7.38
C PRO A 39 8.88 -15.08 8.23
N VAL A 40 8.92 -13.87 8.80
CA VAL A 40 10.06 -13.37 9.59
C VAL A 40 10.27 -14.22 10.86
N LYS A 41 9.19 -14.51 11.58
CA LYS A 41 9.21 -15.32 12.79
C LYS A 41 9.81 -16.70 12.56
N SER A 42 9.29 -17.48 11.60
CA SER A 42 9.84 -18.81 11.29
C SER A 42 11.31 -18.74 10.85
N THR A 43 11.69 -17.72 10.09
CA THR A 43 13.10 -17.50 9.70
C THR A 43 14.00 -17.31 10.92
N ILE A 44 13.60 -16.49 11.90
CA ILE A 44 14.35 -16.26 13.13
C ILE A 44 14.49 -17.57 13.92
N VAL A 45 13.40 -18.33 14.06
CA VAL A 45 13.40 -19.62 14.77
C VAL A 45 14.37 -20.62 14.12
N ALA A 46 14.34 -20.74 12.80
CA ALA A 46 15.21 -21.66 12.07
C ALA A 46 16.70 -21.29 12.21
N ILE A 47 17.04 -20.00 12.11
CA ILE A 47 18.41 -19.50 12.26
C ILE A 47 18.89 -19.63 13.71
N LYS A 48 18.02 -19.38 14.68
CA LYS A 48 18.34 -19.56 16.10
C LYS A 48 18.75 -20.99 16.39
N LEU A 49 18.00 -21.96 15.86
CA LEU A 49 18.34 -23.38 16.00
C LEU A 49 19.70 -23.69 15.35
N ALA A 50 19.99 -23.10 14.18
CA ALA A 50 21.29 -23.23 13.54
C ALA A 50 22.45 -22.74 14.42
N TYR A 51 22.28 -21.60 15.09
CA TYR A 51 23.26 -21.11 16.07
C TYR A 51 23.45 -22.07 17.25
N LYS A 52 22.37 -22.62 17.81
CA LYS A 52 22.44 -23.57 18.93
C LYS A 52 23.12 -24.89 18.55
N GLU A 53 22.94 -25.34 17.32
CA GLU A 53 23.52 -26.57 16.79
C GLU A 53 24.92 -26.38 16.19
N GLY A 54 25.45 -25.15 16.17
CA GLY A 54 26.75 -24.85 15.56
C GLY A 54 26.77 -24.97 14.03
N ARG A 55 25.59 -24.95 13.38
CA ARG A 55 25.50 -24.97 11.91
C ARG A 55 25.93 -23.64 11.32
N SER A 56 26.39 -23.68 10.07
CA SER A 56 26.78 -22.48 9.32
C SER A 56 25.58 -21.54 9.13
N VAL A 57 25.77 -20.27 9.46
CA VAL A 57 24.81 -19.17 9.25
C VAL A 57 25.47 -18.11 8.38
N GLU A 58 24.72 -17.59 7.41
CA GLU A 58 25.20 -16.53 6.52
C GLU A 58 25.67 -15.30 7.33
N LEU A 59 26.81 -14.71 6.95
CA LEU A 59 27.45 -13.63 7.72
C LEU A 59 26.60 -12.36 7.76
N ILE A 60 26.47 -11.79 8.95
CA ILE A 60 25.84 -10.47 9.15
C ILE A 60 26.78 -9.42 8.56
N LYS A 61 26.27 -8.54 7.71
CA LYS A 61 27.06 -7.42 7.19
C LYS A 61 26.93 -6.22 8.12
N VAL A 62 28.07 -5.63 8.45
CA VAL A 62 28.17 -4.54 9.42
C VAL A 62 29.07 -3.43 8.90
N VAL A 63 28.87 -2.24 9.46
CA VAL A 63 29.80 -1.11 9.34
C VAL A 63 30.32 -0.77 10.74
N LYS A 64 31.49 -0.14 10.81
CA LYS A 64 32.10 0.25 12.07
C LYS A 64 31.99 1.76 12.27
N HIS A 65 31.23 2.18 13.27
CA HIS A 65 31.09 3.58 13.70
C HIS A 65 31.48 3.70 15.17
N ASN A 66 32.35 4.63 15.53
CA ASN A 66 32.74 4.91 16.93
C ASN A 66 33.09 3.64 17.75
N ASN A 67 33.86 2.74 17.13
CA ASN A 67 34.29 1.46 17.70
C ASN A 67 33.18 0.42 18.00
N LYS A 68 31.98 0.62 17.47
CA LYS A 68 30.85 -0.34 17.53
C LYS A 68 30.47 -0.81 16.12
N TYR A 69 29.91 -2.00 16.03
CA TYR A 69 29.51 -2.60 14.76
C TYR A 69 28.00 -2.48 14.58
N PHE A 70 27.57 -1.77 13.55
CA PHE A 70 26.16 -1.55 13.25
C PHE A 70 25.70 -2.48 12.13
N VAL A 71 24.58 -3.14 12.35
CA VAL A 71 23.97 -4.06 11.36
C VAL A 71 23.49 -3.25 10.17
N ARG A 72 23.97 -3.61 8.98
CA ARG A 72 23.42 -3.14 7.70
C ARG A 72 22.65 -4.23 6.99
N GLN A 73 23.07 -5.48 7.10
CA GLN A 73 22.31 -6.63 6.60
C GLN A 73 22.34 -7.78 7.61
N GLY A 74 21.18 -8.40 7.84
CA GLY A 74 21.06 -9.54 8.74
C GLY A 74 20.33 -9.27 10.06
N HIS A 75 19.35 -8.37 10.06
CA HIS A 75 18.49 -8.10 11.23
C HIS A 75 17.88 -9.37 11.82
N CYS A 76 17.27 -10.25 11.00
CA CYS A 76 16.72 -11.53 11.49
C CYS A 76 17.79 -12.45 12.10
N ARG A 77 19.01 -12.47 11.52
CA ARG A 77 20.15 -13.23 12.07
C ARG A 77 20.60 -12.67 13.41
N THR A 78 20.61 -11.35 13.55
CA THR A 78 20.93 -10.65 14.79
C THR A 78 19.92 -10.99 15.89
N MET A 79 18.62 -10.96 15.58
CA MET A 79 17.57 -11.34 16.53
C MET A 79 17.68 -12.81 16.93
N ALA A 80 17.93 -13.70 15.96
CA ALA A 80 18.15 -15.12 16.20
C ALA A 80 19.38 -15.39 17.08
N LEU A 81 20.50 -14.70 16.83
CA LEU A 81 21.72 -14.77 17.63
C LEU A 81 21.45 -14.38 19.09
N LYS A 82 20.82 -13.21 19.31
CA LYS A 82 20.45 -12.74 20.65
C LYS A 82 19.52 -13.72 21.36
N GLN A 83 18.55 -14.29 20.65
CA GLN A 83 17.64 -15.29 21.22
C GLN A 83 18.36 -16.61 21.57
N ALA A 84 19.29 -17.07 20.73
CA ALA A 84 20.07 -18.27 21.00
C ALA A 84 20.94 -18.11 22.26
N MET A 85 21.60 -16.95 22.41
CA MET A 85 22.40 -16.64 23.61
C MET A 85 21.52 -16.56 24.87
N LYS A 86 20.34 -15.93 24.78
CA LYS A 86 19.37 -15.89 25.88
C LYS A 86 18.90 -17.29 26.30
N GLU A 87 18.83 -18.23 25.37
CA GLU A 87 18.50 -19.64 25.61
C GLU A 87 19.72 -20.50 26.02
N GLY A 88 20.88 -19.88 26.29
CA GLY A 88 22.05 -20.56 26.84
C GLY A 88 23.07 -21.07 25.82
N ALA A 89 23.00 -20.66 24.54
CA ALA A 89 24.05 -20.98 23.58
C ALA A 89 25.37 -20.26 23.92
N ASP A 90 26.47 -21.01 24.04
CA ASP A 90 27.81 -20.47 24.32
C ASP A 90 28.46 -19.91 23.04
N ILE A 91 28.11 -18.67 22.69
CA ILE A 91 28.62 -17.98 21.49
C ILE A 91 29.51 -16.82 21.92
N LYS A 92 30.81 -17.07 22.07
CA LYS A 92 31.79 -16.06 22.52
C LYS A 92 32.25 -15.13 21.40
N LYS A 93 32.42 -15.67 20.20
CA LYS A 93 32.81 -14.93 18.99
C LYS A 93 32.10 -15.51 17.79
N PHE A 94 31.79 -14.68 16.83
CA PHE A 94 31.22 -15.11 15.56
C PHE A 94 31.71 -14.21 14.42
N LYS A 95 31.63 -14.74 13.20
CA LYS A 95 32.11 -14.05 12.00
C LYS A 95 31.06 -13.08 11.48
N VAL A 96 31.51 -11.88 11.14
CA VAL A 96 30.73 -10.85 10.44
C VAL A 96 31.50 -10.36 9.21
N MET A 97 30.78 -9.77 8.26
CA MET A 97 31.36 -9.10 7.11
C MET A 97 31.39 -7.60 7.40
N LEU A 98 32.57 -7.06 7.70
CA LEU A 98 32.79 -5.62 7.84
C LEU A 98 32.90 -4.99 6.45
N ILE A 99 32.03 -4.03 6.16
CA ILE A 99 32.11 -3.19 4.98
C ILE A 99 32.69 -1.83 5.38
N THR A 100 33.67 -1.36 4.63
CA THR A 100 34.24 -0.01 4.77
C THR A 100 34.08 0.77 3.47
N GLY A 101 34.05 2.10 3.57
CA GLY A 101 33.96 2.99 2.40
C GLY A 101 32.55 3.33 1.93
N LEU A 102 31.50 2.78 2.54
CA LEU A 102 30.11 3.17 2.26
C LEU A 102 29.83 4.59 2.78
N CYS A 103 28.98 5.32 2.06
CA CYS A 103 28.29 6.49 2.60
C CYS A 103 26.97 6.07 3.24
N ASP A 104 26.37 6.95 4.06
CA ASP A 104 25.10 6.69 4.76
C ASP A 104 23.99 6.18 3.83
N GLY A 105 23.92 6.72 2.61
CA GLY A 105 23.02 6.28 1.56
C GLY A 105 23.22 4.82 1.16
N GLU A 106 24.45 4.44 0.81
CA GLU A 106 24.77 3.06 0.41
C GLU A 106 24.66 2.08 1.58
N GLU A 107 24.99 2.52 2.80
CA GLU A 107 24.75 1.74 4.03
C GLU A 107 23.27 1.36 4.16
N TYR A 108 22.37 2.30 3.86
CA TYR A 108 20.93 2.07 3.89
C TYR A 108 20.46 1.18 2.74
N LEU A 109 20.99 1.36 1.52
CA LEU A 109 20.66 0.51 0.38
C LEU A 109 21.11 -0.94 0.59
N GLU A 110 22.26 -1.19 1.22
CA GLU A 110 22.70 -2.55 1.60
C GLU A 110 21.65 -3.27 2.47
N ASN A 111 20.94 -2.54 3.34
CA ASN A 111 19.85 -3.11 4.13
C ASN A 111 18.69 -3.55 3.26
N ILE A 112 18.29 -2.72 2.29
CA ILE A 112 17.19 -3.02 1.37
C ILE A 112 17.55 -4.23 0.52
N ASP A 113 18.74 -4.23 -0.06
CA ASP A 113 19.25 -5.27 -0.96
C ASP A 113 19.29 -6.65 -0.27
N GLY A 114 19.50 -6.67 1.04
CA GLY A 114 19.52 -7.90 1.84
C GLY A 114 18.19 -8.62 2.02
N ASN A 115 17.07 -8.05 1.57
CA ASN A 115 15.72 -8.60 1.77
C ASN A 115 15.21 -9.48 0.62
N GLN A 116 16.07 -10.00 -0.25
CA GLN A 116 15.63 -10.81 -1.41
C GLN A 116 14.96 -12.14 -1.04
N ARG A 117 15.45 -12.85 -0.01
CA ARG A 117 14.95 -14.18 0.38
C ARG A 117 13.67 -14.15 1.21
N ASN A 118 13.44 -13.06 1.92
CA ASN A 118 12.23 -12.79 2.68
C ASN A 118 11.84 -11.37 2.29
N ALA A 119 10.92 -11.21 1.35
CA ALA A 119 10.62 -9.89 0.79
C ALA A 119 10.11 -8.92 1.87
N LEU A 120 10.38 -7.63 1.69
CA LEU A 120 9.71 -6.59 2.45
C LEU A 120 8.22 -6.61 2.14
N ASN A 121 7.38 -6.35 3.14
CA ASN A 121 5.96 -6.11 2.88
C ASN A 121 5.81 -4.78 2.10
N PRO A 122 4.65 -4.51 1.49
CA PRO A 122 4.46 -3.32 0.67
C PRO A 122 4.73 -1.99 1.40
N VAL A 123 4.41 -1.90 2.70
CA VAL A 123 4.60 -0.71 3.52
C VAL A 123 6.09 -0.51 3.81
N SER A 124 6.77 -1.57 4.27
CA SER A 124 8.21 -1.55 4.50
C SER A 124 8.99 -1.21 3.23
N GLN A 125 8.57 -1.71 2.07
CA GLN A 125 9.17 -1.36 0.79
C GLN A 125 8.93 0.12 0.44
N GLY A 126 7.71 0.64 0.65
CA GLY A 126 7.40 2.06 0.44
C GLY A 126 8.23 2.97 1.34
N PHE A 127 8.30 2.64 2.63
CA PHE A 127 9.09 3.36 3.63
C PHE A 127 10.58 3.34 3.29
N ALA A 128 11.11 2.17 2.91
CA ALA A 128 12.49 2.02 2.48
C ALA A 128 12.84 2.93 1.30
N LEU A 129 11.99 2.93 0.26
CA LEU A 129 12.21 3.79 -0.91
C LEU A 129 12.09 5.27 -0.54
N GLN A 130 11.11 5.65 0.28
CA GLN A 130 10.95 7.03 0.75
C GLN A 130 12.17 7.51 1.54
N ARG A 131 12.70 6.67 2.43
CA ARG A 131 13.93 6.96 3.18
C ARG A 131 15.14 7.10 2.26
N ALA A 132 15.28 6.24 1.25
CA ALA A 132 16.34 6.37 0.25
C ALA A 132 16.27 7.71 -0.51
N LEU A 133 15.06 8.19 -0.84
CA LEU A 133 14.90 9.52 -1.42
C LEU A 133 15.39 10.64 -0.49
N THR A 134 15.11 10.54 0.82
CA THR A 134 15.63 11.51 1.80
C THR A 134 17.14 11.49 1.96
N LEU A 135 17.79 10.38 1.56
CA LEU A 135 19.25 10.22 1.55
C LEU A 135 19.89 10.66 0.22
N GLY A 136 19.11 11.24 -0.69
CA GLY A 136 19.60 11.88 -1.92
C GLY A 136 19.49 11.03 -3.18
N TYR A 137 18.94 9.81 -3.11
CA TYR A 137 18.68 9.01 -4.32
C TYR A 137 17.46 9.51 -5.07
N SER A 138 17.49 9.41 -6.39
CA SER A 138 16.36 9.65 -7.28
C SER A 138 15.51 8.41 -7.51
N VAL A 139 14.28 8.61 -8.00
CA VAL A 139 13.39 7.50 -8.39
C VAL A 139 14.01 6.69 -9.52
N GLU A 140 14.71 7.35 -10.43
CA GLU A 140 15.38 6.80 -11.60
C GLU A 140 16.55 5.90 -11.20
N GLU A 141 17.41 6.34 -10.28
CA GLU A 141 18.50 5.52 -9.73
C GLU A 141 17.99 4.29 -9.01
N LEU A 142 16.94 4.44 -8.19
CA LEU A 142 16.32 3.30 -7.48
C LEU A 142 15.67 2.32 -8.46
N ALA A 143 14.99 2.83 -9.50
CA ALA A 143 14.40 2.01 -10.55
C ALA A 143 15.48 1.19 -11.29
N GLN A 144 16.61 1.83 -11.61
CA GLN A 144 17.75 1.16 -12.24
C GLN A 144 18.38 0.11 -11.31
N ARG A 145 18.69 0.46 -10.05
CA ARG A 145 19.30 -0.45 -9.07
C ARG A 145 18.47 -1.71 -8.87
N TYR A 146 17.16 -1.55 -8.72
CA TYR A 146 16.24 -2.65 -8.46
C TYR A 146 15.66 -3.31 -9.72
N GLN A 147 16.08 -2.87 -10.91
CA GLN A 147 15.60 -3.37 -12.21
C GLN A 147 14.06 -3.36 -12.29
N ARG A 148 13.47 -2.24 -11.86
CA ARG A 148 12.02 -1.99 -11.89
C ARG A 148 11.72 -0.78 -12.77
N SER A 149 10.49 -0.67 -13.25
CA SER A 149 10.07 0.56 -13.91
C SER A 149 9.95 1.72 -12.91
N ILE A 150 10.23 2.94 -13.37
CA ILE A 150 10.01 4.18 -12.62
C ILE A 150 8.58 4.22 -12.05
N THR A 151 7.60 3.83 -12.87
CA THR A 151 6.19 3.73 -12.47
C THR A 151 5.99 2.77 -11.29
N THR A 152 6.70 1.64 -11.24
CA THR A 152 6.62 0.69 -10.12
C THR A 152 7.16 1.31 -8.83
N ILE A 153 8.28 2.05 -8.90
CA ILE A 153 8.83 2.76 -7.74
C ILE A 153 7.83 3.82 -7.25
N ARG A 154 7.32 4.67 -8.14
CA ARG A 154 6.30 5.69 -7.80
C ARG A 154 5.03 5.08 -7.20
N ASN A 155 4.51 4.01 -7.78
CA ASN A 155 3.33 3.30 -7.25
C ASN A 155 3.59 2.64 -5.89
N THR A 156 4.84 2.37 -5.54
CA THR A 156 5.20 1.84 -4.21
C THR A 156 5.32 2.98 -3.21
N LEU A 157 5.89 4.12 -3.61
CA LEU A 157 5.94 5.34 -2.81
C LEU A 157 4.53 5.87 -2.46
N LYS A 158 3.56 5.78 -3.39
CA LYS A 158 2.15 6.14 -3.14
C LYS A 158 1.50 5.41 -1.96
N ILE A 159 2.03 4.24 -1.56
CA ILE A 159 1.53 3.57 -0.36
C ILE A 159 1.72 4.46 0.87
N MET A 160 2.83 5.20 0.94
CA MET A 160 3.17 6.08 2.05
C MET A 160 2.25 7.30 2.18
N GLU A 161 1.40 7.54 1.20
CA GLU A 161 0.37 8.58 1.26
C GLU A 161 -0.88 8.09 2.02
N MET A 162 -1.03 6.80 2.30
CA MET A 162 -2.19 6.26 3.02
C MET A 162 -2.19 6.68 4.50
N PRO A 163 -3.37 6.80 5.16
CA PRO A 163 -3.44 7.07 6.59
C PRO A 163 -2.78 5.93 7.40
N GLU A 164 -2.09 6.31 8.47
CA GLU A 164 -1.28 5.41 9.29
C GLU A 164 -2.01 4.12 9.73
N PRO A 165 -3.26 4.15 10.22
CA PRO A 165 -3.93 2.91 10.61
C PRO A 165 -4.13 1.94 9.44
N LEU A 166 -4.27 2.44 8.21
CA LEU A 166 -4.33 1.59 7.01
C LEU A 166 -2.95 1.00 6.67
N LEU A 167 -1.87 1.75 6.91
CA LEU A 167 -0.49 1.24 6.80
C LEU A 167 -0.22 0.14 7.83
N VAL A 168 -0.65 0.32 9.08
CA VAL A 168 -0.55 -0.70 10.14
C VAL A 168 -1.28 -1.99 9.74
N LEU A 169 -2.52 -1.89 9.25
CA LEU A 169 -3.27 -3.05 8.75
C LEU A 169 -2.58 -3.79 7.59
N LEU A 170 -1.95 -3.04 6.68
CA LEU A 170 -1.17 -3.59 5.58
C LEU A 170 0.10 -4.29 6.09
N SER A 171 0.80 -3.68 7.04
CA SER A 171 2.01 -4.23 7.67
C SER A 171 1.73 -5.56 8.39
N PHE A 172 0.60 -5.67 9.07
CA PHE A 172 0.11 -6.92 9.68
C PHE A 172 -0.52 -7.91 8.69
N ASN A 173 -0.56 -7.58 7.39
CA ASN A 173 -1.19 -8.40 6.34
C ASN A 173 -2.66 -8.74 6.65
N ARG A 174 -3.35 -7.85 7.39
CA ARG A 174 -4.80 -7.93 7.66
C ARG A 174 -5.60 -7.54 6.44
N ILE A 175 -5.06 -6.63 5.64
CA ILE A 175 -5.61 -6.19 4.37
C ILE A 175 -4.56 -6.37 3.26
N LYS A 176 -5.01 -6.68 2.03
CA LYS A 176 -4.10 -6.76 0.87
C LYS A 176 -3.87 -5.36 0.29
N LYS A 177 -2.69 -5.13 -0.29
CA LYS A 177 -2.33 -3.89 -1.02
C LYS A 177 -3.43 -3.42 -1.98
N THR A 178 -3.95 -4.33 -2.80
CA THR A 178 -4.98 -3.99 -3.80
C THR A 178 -6.28 -3.51 -3.17
N LEU A 179 -6.64 -4.05 -2.01
CA LEU A 179 -7.83 -3.65 -1.28
C LEU A 179 -7.63 -2.29 -0.59
N ALA A 180 -6.45 -2.02 -0.04
CA ALA A 180 -6.13 -0.71 0.52
C ALA A 180 -6.19 0.40 -0.54
N ILE A 181 -5.65 0.15 -1.75
CA ILE A 181 -5.76 1.08 -2.88
C ILE A 181 -7.24 1.29 -3.28
N GLU A 182 -8.03 0.22 -3.33
CA GLU A 182 -9.46 0.29 -3.66
C GLU A 182 -10.26 1.12 -2.65
N ILE A 183 -9.92 1.03 -1.35
CA ILE A 183 -10.52 1.88 -0.30
C ILE A 183 -10.14 3.35 -0.54
N MET A 184 -8.86 3.65 -0.74
CA MET A 184 -8.41 5.03 -1.01
C MET A 184 -9.14 5.63 -2.22
N LEU A 185 -9.19 4.90 -3.33
CA LEU A 185 -9.86 5.36 -4.55
C LEU A 185 -11.37 5.53 -4.37
N ARG A 186 -12.04 4.65 -3.62
CA ARG A 186 -13.49 4.72 -3.37
C ARG A 186 -13.89 6.01 -2.65
N TYR A 187 -13.00 6.55 -1.84
CA TYR A 187 -13.21 7.79 -1.09
C TYR A 187 -12.38 8.95 -1.65
N GLU A 188 -12.03 8.93 -2.94
CA GLU A 188 -11.36 10.03 -3.64
C GLU A 188 -10.00 10.42 -3.02
N ASN A 189 -9.34 9.47 -2.35
CA ASN A 189 -8.15 9.68 -1.53
C ASN A 189 -8.34 10.65 -0.35
N ASP A 190 -9.59 10.87 0.10
CA ASP A 190 -9.89 11.62 1.31
C ASP A 190 -9.64 10.75 2.55
N HIS A 191 -8.58 11.07 3.29
CA HIS A 191 -8.18 10.30 4.47
C HIS A 191 -9.25 10.28 5.57
N ASN A 192 -10.03 11.35 5.71
CA ASN A 192 -11.06 11.43 6.76
C ASN A 192 -12.20 10.46 6.47
N LYS A 193 -12.68 10.44 5.21
CA LYS A 193 -13.72 9.50 4.77
C LYS A 193 -13.25 8.06 4.84
N VAL A 194 -11.99 7.80 4.47
CA VAL A 194 -11.37 6.48 4.61
C VAL A 194 -11.37 6.04 6.08
N MET A 195 -10.94 6.90 6.99
CA MET A 195 -10.88 6.58 8.42
C MET A 195 -12.26 6.43 9.05
N GLU A 196 -13.24 7.26 8.68
CA GLU A 196 -14.63 7.10 9.12
C GLU A 196 -15.20 5.74 8.69
N HIS A 197 -14.99 5.36 7.43
CA HIS A 197 -15.40 4.05 6.96
C HIS A 197 -14.67 2.92 7.70
N LEU A 198 -13.36 3.02 7.88
CA LEU A 198 -12.60 2.00 8.60
C LEU A 198 -13.06 1.85 10.05
N ARG A 199 -13.33 2.95 10.77
CA ARG A 199 -13.90 2.92 12.13
C ARG A 199 -15.27 2.25 12.19
N SER A 200 -16.11 2.47 11.17
CA SER A 200 -17.43 1.83 11.11
C SER A 200 -17.35 0.31 10.99
N VAL A 201 -16.29 -0.22 10.38
CA VAL A 201 -16.09 -1.67 10.17
C VAL A 201 -15.15 -2.27 11.22
N PHE A 202 -14.23 -1.47 11.77
CA PHE A 202 -13.22 -1.84 12.77
C PHE A 202 -13.15 -0.76 13.85
N PRO A 203 -14.01 -0.83 14.89
CA PRO A 203 -14.08 0.18 15.94
C PRO A 203 -12.74 0.38 16.67
N ASP A 204 -11.94 -0.68 16.79
CA ASP A 204 -10.67 -0.66 17.52
C ASP A 204 -9.48 -0.17 16.68
N ILE A 205 -9.72 0.37 15.47
CA ILE A 205 -8.62 0.72 14.56
C ILE A 205 -7.69 1.80 15.11
N ASP A 206 -8.21 2.72 15.93
CA ASP A 206 -7.40 3.78 16.55
C ASP A 206 -6.48 3.23 17.66
N SER A 207 -6.85 2.11 18.31
CA SER A 207 -6.02 1.43 19.32
C SER A 207 -4.79 0.74 18.72
N LEU A 208 -4.88 0.36 17.43
CA LEU A 208 -3.77 -0.22 16.70
C LEU A 208 -2.65 0.79 16.45
N ALA A 209 -2.97 2.08 16.28
CA ALA A 209 -2.00 3.14 16.01
C ALA A 209 -1.44 3.82 17.28
N THR A 210 -2.21 3.88 18.37
CA THR A 210 -1.82 4.63 19.58
C THR A 210 -0.88 3.90 20.53
N ALA A 211 -0.76 2.57 20.44
CA ALA A 211 0.20 1.82 21.26
C ALA A 211 1.67 2.00 20.85
N GLU A 212 1.96 2.84 19.84
CA GLU A 212 3.14 2.69 18.96
C GLU A 212 4.09 3.91 18.90
N VAL A 213 3.80 5.02 19.59
CA VAL A 213 4.65 6.24 19.57
C VAL A 213 5.59 6.38 20.79
N LEU A 214 5.32 5.70 21.91
CA LEU A 214 6.03 5.90 23.19
C LEU A 214 7.45 5.29 23.29
N THR A 215 7.91 4.52 22.31
CA THR A 215 9.25 3.87 22.36
C THR A 215 10.31 4.54 21.50
N ILE A 216 9.99 5.57 20.72
CA ILE A 216 10.92 6.18 19.75
C ILE A 216 11.57 7.48 20.29
N SER A 217 11.03 8.07 21.36
CA SER A 217 11.50 9.35 21.89
C SER A 217 11.71 9.31 23.40
N GLU A 218 12.80 8.67 23.85
CA GLU A 218 13.61 9.07 25.02
C GLU A 218 14.68 8.03 25.35
N THR A 219 15.87 8.17 24.77
CA THR A 219 17.11 7.72 25.42
C THR A 219 18.15 8.83 25.33
N LYS A 220 17.96 9.86 26.17
CA LYS A 220 19.06 10.71 26.61
C LYS A 220 19.74 10.04 27.80
N HIS A 221 21.07 9.98 27.74
CA HIS A 221 21.96 9.53 28.79
C HIS A 221 21.68 10.15 30.17
N SER A 222 21.65 9.33 31.21
CA SER A 222 22.46 9.57 32.42
C SER A 222 22.56 8.30 33.28
N ASN A 223 23.76 8.09 33.84
CA ASN A 223 24.13 7.04 34.77
C ASN A 223 23.74 7.40 36.22
N SER A 224 23.28 6.40 37.00
CA SER A 224 23.64 6.16 38.42
C SER A 224 22.88 4.90 38.90
N VAL A 225 23.49 3.75 39.19
CA VAL A 225 24.32 3.38 40.36
C VAL A 225 23.49 3.22 41.66
N VAL A 226 23.43 1.95 42.10
CA VAL A 226 23.06 1.34 43.41
C VAL A 226 21.60 1.34 43.90
N SER A 227 21.04 0.13 44.08
CA SER A 227 20.86 -0.52 45.40
C SER A 227 19.65 -1.45 45.45
N ARG A 228 19.94 -2.72 45.75
CA ARG A 228 18.99 -3.72 46.27
C ARG A 228 18.42 -3.22 47.62
N PRO A 229 17.20 -3.67 47.99
CA PRO A 229 17.20 -4.57 49.13
C PRO A 229 16.26 -5.77 48.98
N THR A 230 16.66 -6.79 49.74
CA THR A 230 16.06 -8.09 49.99
C THR A 230 15.05 -8.05 51.14
N LYS A 231 14.36 -9.20 51.31
CA LYS A 231 13.59 -9.69 52.48
C LYS A 231 12.16 -9.15 52.58
N SER A 232 11.16 -9.87 53.07
CA SER A 232 10.90 -11.28 53.39
C SER A 232 9.51 -11.28 54.04
N ASN A 233 8.64 -12.26 53.81
CA ASN A 233 7.95 -12.91 54.92
C ASN A 233 7.23 -14.19 54.50
N GLU A 234 7.55 -15.22 55.28
CA GLU A 234 7.03 -16.59 55.28
C GLU A 234 5.71 -16.70 56.05
N LYS A 235 5.04 -17.83 55.80
CA LYS A 235 4.32 -18.76 56.71
C LYS A 235 2.87 -19.03 56.26
N SER A 236 2.34 -20.25 56.31
CA SER A 236 2.86 -21.62 56.43
C SER A 236 1.65 -22.57 56.36
N ILE A 237 1.81 -23.68 55.62
CA ILE A 237 1.51 -25.09 55.96
C ILE A 237 0.06 -25.51 56.29
N THR A 238 -0.50 -26.45 55.50
CA THR A 238 -0.76 -27.87 55.90
C THR A 238 -1.31 -28.72 54.74
N THR A 239 -0.67 -29.87 54.48
CA THR A 239 -1.17 -31.10 53.82
C THR A 239 -1.48 -32.15 54.93
N PRO A 240 -2.10 -33.34 54.72
CA PRO A 240 -2.07 -34.15 53.48
C PRO A 240 -3.26 -35.12 53.15
N ASN A 241 -3.09 -35.77 51.99
CA ASN A 241 -3.55 -37.10 51.53
C ASN A 241 -4.83 -37.30 50.69
N ASP A 242 -4.53 -37.83 49.49
CA ASP A 242 -5.08 -38.97 48.74
C ASP A 242 -6.46 -38.94 48.05
N ASP A 243 -6.33 -39.20 46.74
CA ASP A 243 -7.23 -39.89 45.81
C ASP A 243 -8.67 -39.39 45.63
N LEU A 244 -8.94 -38.82 44.44
CA LEU A 244 -9.80 -39.45 43.43
C LEU A 244 -9.92 -38.56 42.18
N VAL A 245 -9.61 -39.19 41.05
CA VAL A 245 -9.93 -38.89 39.64
C VAL A 245 -11.10 -37.91 39.44
N ALA A 246 -10.83 -36.77 38.78
CA ALA A 246 -11.81 -36.07 37.95
C ALA A 246 -11.10 -35.22 36.89
N GLU A 247 -11.47 -35.45 35.64
CA GLU A 247 -11.12 -34.68 34.45
C GLU A 247 -11.27 -33.18 34.70
N ASN A 248 -10.26 -32.39 34.33
CA ASN A 248 -10.48 -31.02 33.88
C ASN A 248 -9.45 -30.66 32.82
N GLN A 249 -10.01 -30.40 31.63
CA GLN A 249 -9.34 -29.87 30.47
C GLN A 249 -8.73 -28.52 30.83
N GLU A 250 -7.39 -28.44 30.84
CA GLU A 250 -6.71 -27.15 30.77
C GLU A 250 -7.07 -26.51 29.44
N ALA A 251 -7.85 -25.44 29.54
CA ALA A 251 -8.22 -24.59 28.42
C ALA A 251 -6.95 -24.09 27.73
N GLU A 252 -6.77 -24.51 26.48
CA GLU A 252 -5.84 -23.88 25.55
C GLU A 252 -6.05 -22.35 25.53
N PRO A 253 -4.99 -21.55 25.40
CA PRO A 253 -5.16 -20.12 25.21
C PRO A 253 -5.93 -19.88 23.92
N VAL A 254 -7.06 -19.19 24.07
CA VAL A 254 -7.98 -18.81 22.99
C VAL A 254 -7.19 -18.19 21.85
N LYS A 255 -7.14 -18.89 20.71
CA LYS A 255 -6.69 -18.33 19.43
C LYS A 255 -7.65 -17.23 19.05
N GLU A 256 -7.29 -15.97 19.31
CA GLU A 256 -7.90 -14.82 18.64
C GLU A 256 -7.76 -15.04 17.14
N LYS A 257 -8.86 -15.41 16.49
CA LYS A 257 -8.92 -15.46 15.03
C LYS A 257 -8.94 -14.02 14.53
N ASP A 258 -7.76 -13.45 14.35
CA ASP A 258 -7.60 -12.17 13.70
C ASP A 258 -8.17 -12.21 12.27
N ALA A 259 -9.37 -11.68 12.10
CA ALA A 259 -10.10 -11.75 10.84
C ALA A 259 -9.41 -10.89 9.76
N LYS A 260 -9.05 -11.49 8.62
CA LYS A 260 -8.57 -10.74 7.45
C LYS A 260 -9.70 -9.88 6.86
N LEU A 261 -9.40 -8.61 6.58
CA LEU A 261 -10.30 -7.75 5.82
C LEU A 261 -10.42 -8.26 4.38
N THR A 262 -11.67 -8.39 3.95
CA THR A 262 -12.01 -8.74 2.58
C THR A 262 -12.91 -7.66 1.99
N ARG A 263 -13.04 -7.63 0.66
CA ARG A 263 -13.99 -6.74 -0.03
C ARG A 263 -15.40 -6.84 0.55
N LYS A 264 -15.84 -8.07 0.84
CA LYS A 264 -17.16 -8.35 1.39
C LYS A 264 -17.32 -7.77 2.80
N SER A 265 -16.31 -7.90 3.67
CA SER A 265 -16.37 -7.35 5.02
C SER A 265 -16.38 -5.81 5.03
N LEU A 266 -15.83 -5.17 3.99
CA LEU A 266 -15.85 -3.72 3.80
C LEU A 266 -17.08 -3.22 3.01
N GLY A 267 -18.04 -4.08 2.69
CA GLY A 267 -19.19 -3.70 1.87
C GLY A 267 -18.82 -3.26 0.44
N ILE A 268 -17.65 -3.66 -0.06
CA ILE A 268 -17.21 -3.42 -1.44
C ILE A 268 -17.73 -4.57 -2.31
N ARG A 269 -18.71 -4.27 -3.18
CA ARG A 269 -19.32 -5.24 -4.11
C ARG A 269 -18.64 -5.14 -5.48
N VAL A 270 -18.13 -6.27 -5.98
CA VAL A 270 -17.53 -6.36 -7.31
C VAL A 270 -18.58 -6.79 -8.32
N LEU A 271 -18.65 -6.12 -9.47
CA LEU A 271 -19.46 -6.57 -10.61
C LEU A 271 -18.92 -7.91 -11.12
N SER A 272 -19.82 -8.86 -11.44
CA SER A 272 -19.38 -10.13 -11.99
C SER A 272 -18.68 -9.90 -13.35
N LYS A 273 -17.68 -10.72 -13.67
CA LYS A 273 -16.97 -10.63 -14.97
C LYS A 273 -17.94 -10.57 -16.15
N LYS A 274 -19.01 -11.38 -16.11
CA LYS A 274 -20.07 -11.37 -17.13
C LYS A 274 -20.81 -10.03 -17.23
N LYS A 275 -21.09 -9.36 -16.10
CA LYS A 275 -21.69 -8.02 -16.10
C LYS A 275 -20.71 -6.97 -16.63
N THR A 276 -19.44 -7.05 -16.23
CA THR A 276 -18.39 -6.13 -16.70
C THR A 276 -18.17 -6.25 -18.22
N GLU A 277 -18.06 -7.47 -18.75
CA GLU A 277 -17.94 -7.69 -20.20
C GLU A 277 -19.19 -7.24 -20.96
N ARG A 278 -20.38 -7.43 -20.38
CA ARG A 278 -21.63 -6.91 -20.97
C ARG A 278 -21.64 -5.39 -21.02
N LEU A 279 -21.23 -4.72 -19.95
CA LEU A 279 -21.12 -3.26 -19.90
C LEU A 279 -20.08 -2.74 -20.90
N LYS A 280 -18.91 -3.37 -20.98
CA LYS A 280 -17.86 -3.04 -21.95
C LYS A 280 -18.35 -3.18 -23.39
N SER A 281 -18.96 -4.31 -23.72
CA SER A 281 -19.50 -4.55 -25.06
C SER A 281 -20.66 -3.62 -25.41
N SER A 282 -21.55 -3.31 -24.46
CA SER A 282 -22.61 -2.31 -24.65
C SER A 282 -22.03 -0.91 -24.89
N PHE A 283 -21.02 -0.50 -24.12
CA PHE A 283 -20.35 0.80 -24.31
C PHE A 283 -19.70 0.88 -25.69
N LEU A 284 -18.90 -0.13 -26.09
CA LEU A 284 -18.24 -0.16 -27.40
C LEU A 284 -19.22 -0.10 -28.57
N LYS A 285 -20.42 -0.71 -28.44
CA LYS A 285 -21.48 -0.63 -29.45
C LYS A 285 -22.00 0.80 -29.60
N ILE A 286 -22.38 1.44 -28.50
CA ILE A 286 -22.89 2.82 -28.48
C ILE A 286 -21.85 3.79 -29.05
N THR A 287 -20.58 3.67 -28.65
CA THR A 287 -19.53 4.57 -29.14
C THR A 287 -19.19 4.35 -30.62
N ASN A 288 -19.36 3.14 -31.15
CA ASN A 288 -19.21 2.88 -32.59
C ASN A 288 -20.34 3.54 -33.39
N GLU A 289 -21.57 3.52 -32.88
CA GLU A 289 -22.71 4.21 -33.49
C GLU A 289 -22.48 5.74 -33.52
N ILE A 290 -21.88 6.31 -32.46
CA ILE A 290 -21.51 7.73 -32.41
C ILE A 290 -20.49 8.10 -33.49
N LYS A 291 -19.50 7.23 -33.80
CA LYS A 291 -18.50 7.48 -34.85
C LYS A 291 -19.03 7.39 -36.27
N GLN A 292 -20.10 6.62 -36.48
CA GLN A 292 -20.72 6.46 -37.80
C GLN A 292 -21.70 7.58 -38.13
N ALA A 293 -22.00 8.46 -37.17
CA ALA A 293 -22.80 9.66 -37.38
C ALA A 293 -21.94 10.78 -38.02
N GLU A 294 -21.53 10.62 -39.28
CA GLU A 294 -20.97 11.71 -40.10
C GLU A 294 -22.06 12.38 -40.97
N PRO A 295 -21.86 13.65 -41.39
CA PRO A 295 -22.92 14.48 -41.96
C PRO A 295 -23.26 14.01 -43.37
N CYS A 296 -24.52 13.60 -43.57
CA CYS A 296 -25.04 13.12 -44.83
C CYS A 296 -25.42 14.30 -45.73
N ASP A 297 -25.06 14.22 -47.01
CA ASP A 297 -25.27 15.23 -48.06
C ASP A 297 -26.68 15.86 -48.04
N GLU A 298 -26.68 17.19 -48.10
CA GLU A 298 -27.81 18.05 -47.72
C GLU A 298 -28.88 18.16 -48.81
N THR A 299 -29.99 17.43 -48.65
CA THR A 299 -31.30 17.98 -49.01
C THR A 299 -31.72 18.91 -47.87
N VAL A 300 -31.50 20.22 -48.06
CA VAL A 300 -31.95 21.25 -47.12
C VAL A 300 -33.45 21.42 -47.28
N VAL A 301 -34.19 21.15 -46.22
CA VAL A 301 -35.62 21.44 -46.14
C VAL A 301 -35.80 22.71 -45.31
N GLU A 302 -36.53 23.66 -45.88
CA GLU A 302 -36.86 24.92 -45.24
C GLU A 302 -38.20 24.81 -44.50
N LEU A 303 -38.18 25.01 -43.18
CA LEU A 303 -39.37 25.09 -42.36
C LEU A 303 -39.69 26.55 -42.05
N GLN A 304 -40.88 27.01 -42.42
CA GLN A 304 -41.36 28.34 -42.08
C GLN A 304 -42.15 28.29 -40.76
N VAL A 305 -41.69 29.09 -39.80
CA VAL A 305 -42.33 29.30 -38.51
C VAL A 305 -42.99 30.68 -38.51
N ASP A 306 -44.30 30.70 -38.27
CA ASP A 306 -45.07 31.94 -38.13
C ASP A 306 -44.50 32.82 -37.01
N LYS A 307 -44.48 34.13 -37.24
CA LYS A 307 -44.03 35.19 -36.33
C LYS A 307 -44.50 35.02 -34.88
N LYS A 308 -45.69 34.45 -34.66
CA LYS A 308 -46.25 34.19 -33.33
C LYS A 308 -45.46 33.17 -32.49
N PHE A 309 -44.69 32.29 -33.13
CA PHE A 309 -43.99 31.18 -32.46
C PHE A 309 -42.46 31.35 -32.44
N VAL A 310 -41.93 32.43 -33.02
CA VAL A 310 -40.49 32.68 -33.15
C VAL A 310 -39.77 32.73 -31.79
N SER A 311 -40.42 33.21 -30.74
CA SER A 311 -39.86 33.26 -29.37
C SER A 311 -39.53 31.88 -28.78
N HIS A 312 -40.07 30.79 -29.35
CA HIS A 312 -39.77 29.43 -28.89
C HIS A 312 -38.43 28.89 -29.45
N PHE A 313 -37.78 29.64 -30.35
CA PHE A 313 -36.56 29.23 -31.05
C PHE A 313 -35.36 30.15 -30.77
N GLU A 314 -35.39 30.94 -29.68
CA GLU A 314 -34.36 31.93 -29.31
C GLU A 314 -32.95 31.36 -29.10
N HIS A 315 -32.80 30.04 -28.99
CA HIS A 315 -31.52 29.36 -28.78
C HIS A 315 -31.04 28.54 -29.98
N VAL A 316 -31.70 28.64 -31.13
CA VAL A 316 -31.23 27.98 -32.36
C VAL A 316 -30.09 28.79 -32.97
N SER A 317 -29.02 28.12 -33.39
CA SER A 317 -27.86 28.78 -34.01
C SER A 317 -28.28 29.61 -35.22
N LYS A 318 -27.74 30.84 -35.31
CA LYS A 318 -27.97 31.78 -36.44
C LYS A 318 -27.51 31.21 -37.79
N GLU A 319 -26.68 30.18 -37.78
CA GLU A 319 -26.21 29.49 -38.99
C GLU A 319 -27.32 28.66 -39.66
N HIS A 320 -28.35 28.27 -38.91
CA HIS A 320 -29.47 27.46 -39.39
C HIS A 320 -30.79 28.24 -39.51
N CYS A 321 -30.75 29.57 -39.33
CA CYS A 321 -31.94 30.42 -39.28
C CYS A 321 -31.79 31.64 -40.18
N SER A 322 -32.82 31.96 -40.97
CA SER A 322 -32.96 33.27 -41.61
C SER A 322 -34.30 33.89 -41.24
N GLU A 323 -34.27 35.12 -40.71
CA GLU A 323 -35.48 35.90 -40.43
C GLU A 323 -35.95 36.58 -41.70
N ASN A 324 -37.19 36.32 -42.10
CA ASN A 324 -37.90 37.09 -43.12
C ASN A 324 -39.01 37.89 -42.43
N GLY A 325 -39.44 39.01 -43.01
CA GLY A 325 -40.41 39.94 -42.37
C GLY A 325 -41.72 39.31 -41.85
N ASP A 326 -42.07 38.12 -42.34
CA ASP A 326 -43.27 37.35 -42.00
C ASP A 326 -43.02 36.15 -41.04
N GLY A 327 -41.78 35.84 -40.64
CA GLY A 327 -41.49 34.70 -39.74
C GLY A 327 -40.02 34.24 -39.70
N LEU A 328 -39.77 33.09 -39.07
CA LEU A 328 -38.45 32.46 -38.96
C LEU A 328 -38.36 31.28 -39.94
N CYS A 329 -37.34 31.27 -40.81
CA CYS A 329 -37.04 30.13 -41.68
C CYS A 329 -35.92 29.31 -41.06
N LEU A 330 -36.20 28.04 -40.73
CA LEU A 330 -35.25 27.07 -40.22
C LEU A 330 -34.76 26.19 -41.38
N LYS A 331 -33.44 26.08 -41.55
CA LYS A 331 -32.80 25.19 -42.52
C LYS A 331 -32.37 23.92 -41.81
N LEU A 332 -33.10 22.83 -42.06
CA LEU A 332 -32.81 21.51 -41.50
C LEU A 332 -32.44 20.52 -42.60
N SER A 333 -31.48 19.64 -42.34
CA SER A 333 -31.24 18.48 -43.21
C SER A 333 -32.30 17.40 -43.03
N GLU A 334 -32.46 16.52 -44.01
CA GLU A 334 -33.40 15.39 -43.93
C GLU A 334 -33.19 14.52 -42.67
N ASN A 335 -31.93 14.36 -42.23
CA ASN A 335 -31.61 13.63 -41.01
C ASN A 335 -32.02 14.39 -39.73
N GLN A 336 -31.84 15.70 -39.71
CA GLN A 336 -32.33 16.54 -38.59
C GLN A 336 -33.85 16.51 -38.49
N LEU A 337 -34.54 16.48 -39.63
CA LEU A 337 -35.98 16.30 -39.69
C LEU A 337 -36.45 14.94 -39.18
N ARG A 338 -35.80 13.85 -39.61
CA ARG A 338 -36.09 12.50 -39.11
C ARG A 338 -35.84 12.39 -37.61
N LEU A 339 -34.74 12.97 -37.12
CA LEU A 339 -34.43 13.00 -35.69
C LEU A 339 -35.47 13.80 -34.90
N LEU A 340 -35.88 14.96 -35.41
CA LEU A 340 -36.92 15.79 -34.80
C LEU A 340 -38.28 15.09 -34.79
N ALA A 341 -38.66 14.42 -35.89
CA ALA A 341 -39.88 13.60 -35.96
C ALA A 341 -39.85 12.44 -34.94
N ASN A 342 -38.72 11.74 -34.83
CA ASN A 342 -38.51 10.65 -33.88
C ASN A 342 -38.52 11.10 -32.41
N LEU A 343 -38.04 12.32 -32.14
CA LEU A 343 -38.11 12.91 -30.80
C LEU A 343 -39.54 13.31 -30.45
N LEU A 344 -40.29 13.87 -31.40
CA LEU A 344 -41.69 14.23 -31.22
C LEU A 344 -42.62 13.01 -31.08
N SER A 345 -42.26 11.86 -31.66
CA SER A 345 -43.00 10.61 -31.50
C SER A 345 -42.74 9.90 -30.14
N ASN A 346 -41.82 10.41 -29.31
CA ASN A 346 -41.35 9.79 -28.06
C ASN A 346 -40.77 8.36 -28.23
N GLU A 347 -40.46 7.93 -29.45
CA GLU A 347 -39.93 6.58 -29.69
C GLU A 347 -38.44 6.47 -29.33
N HIS A 348 -37.73 7.60 -29.26
CA HIS A 348 -36.28 7.64 -29.05
C HIS A 348 -35.84 8.74 -28.08
N VAL A 349 -34.74 8.51 -27.36
CA VAL A 349 -34.04 9.49 -26.53
C VAL A 349 -32.75 9.89 -27.23
N ALA A 350 -32.57 11.18 -27.52
CA ALA A 350 -31.32 11.69 -28.07
C ALA A 350 -30.37 12.14 -26.96
N LEU A 351 -29.07 11.84 -27.15
CA LEU A 351 -27.98 12.39 -26.33
C LEU A 351 -27.27 13.45 -27.15
N PHE A 352 -27.27 14.68 -26.66
CA PHE A 352 -26.53 15.79 -27.26
C PHE A 352 -25.14 15.85 -26.64
N LEU A 353 -24.12 15.58 -27.44
CA LEU A 353 -22.72 15.66 -27.03
C LEU A 353 -22.06 16.86 -27.71
N THR A 354 -21.30 17.62 -26.94
CA THR A 354 -20.41 18.65 -27.48
C THR A 354 -19.22 18.00 -28.20
N LYS A 355 -18.51 18.76 -29.03
CA LYS A 355 -17.30 18.27 -29.74
C LYS A 355 -16.25 17.74 -28.76
N GLU A 356 -16.03 18.43 -27.64
CA GLU A 356 -15.10 18.00 -26.58
C GLU A 356 -15.50 16.65 -25.97
N GLN A 357 -16.80 16.47 -25.66
CA GLN A 357 -17.33 15.21 -25.13
C GLN A 357 -17.20 14.05 -26.13
N VAL A 358 -17.36 14.30 -27.43
CA VAL A 358 -17.14 13.28 -28.46
C VAL A 358 -15.68 12.85 -28.50
N THR A 359 -14.74 13.79 -28.34
CA THR A 359 -13.30 13.49 -28.26
C THR A 359 -12.98 12.63 -27.04
N GLU A 360 -13.45 13.01 -25.85
CA GLU A 360 -13.24 12.23 -24.62
C GLU A 360 -13.81 10.81 -24.73
N VAL A 361 -15.04 10.66 -25.24
CA VAL A 361 -15.66 9.34 -25.46
C VAL A 361 -14.83 8.49 -26.43
N THR A 362 -14.23 9.12 -27.44
CA THR A 362 -13.38 8.44 -28.42
C THR A 362 -12.06 7.96 -27.83
N GLU A 363 -11.43 8.75 -26.96
CA GLU A 363 -10.21 8.37 -26.24
C GLU A 363 -10.47 7.20 -25.29
N ILE A 364 -11.56 7.26 -24.51
CA ILE A 364 -11.98 6.19 -23.61
C ILE A 364 -12.23 4.89 -24.40
N GLN A 365 -12.85 5.00 -25.58
CA GLN A 365 -13.08 3.84 -26.45
C GLN A 365 -11.76 3.19 -26.90
N GLN A 366 -10.77 3.98 -27.30
CA GLN A 366 -9.45 3.47 -27.72
C GLN A 366 -8.75 2.73 -26.58
N MET A 367 -8.80 3.27 -25.36
CA MET A 367 -8.25 2.64 -24.16
C MET A 367 -8.93 1.31 -23.80
N LEU A 368 -10.22 1.17 -24.10
CA LEU A 368 -10.96 -0.07 -23.84
C LEU A 368 -10.75 -1.13 -24.93
N ALA A 369 -10.36 -0.71 -26.14
CA ALA A 369 -10.11 -1.60 -27.27
C ALA A 369 -8.68 -2.16 -27.31
N SER A 370 -7.70 -1.47 -26.70
CA SER A 370 -6.36 -1.99 -26.37
C SER A 370 -6.40 -3.00 -25.23
#